data_AF-W2GNL0-F1
#
_entry.id   AF-W2GNL0-F1
#
_cell.length_a   1.000
_cell.length_b   1.000
_cell.length_c   1.000
_cell.angle_alpha   90.00
_cell.angle_beta   90.00
_cell.angle_gamma   90.00
#
_symmetry.space_group_name_H-M   'P 1'
#
loop_
_entity.id
_entity.type
_entity.pdbx_description
1 polymer ?
#
loop_
_entity_poly.entity_id
_entity_poly.type
_entity_poly.pdbx_seq_one_letter_code
_entity_poly.pdbx_strand_id
1 'polypeptide(L)'
;LWNVNSMMDGGIDITNRTNNPLEKYNRDFGKKFGRGAHPSLLAFMETAKAEALGNVNRIHDIKLGIQTAPRLAEAVATQVPDDYINFM
;
A
#
# COMPACT_ATOMS: atom_id res chain seq x y z
N LEU A 1 -7.38 -2.35 -18.00
CA LEU A 1 -6.34 -2.24 -16.94
C LEU A 1 -7.07 -2.17 -15.61
N TRP A 2 -6.70 -2.97 -14.60
CA TRP A 2 -7.40 -3.05 -13.30
C TRP A 2 -6.53 -2.60 -12.10
N ASN A 3 -5.33 -2.08 -12.40
CA ASN A 3 -4.31 -1.69 -11.44
C ASN A 3 -3.96 -0.22 -11.70
N VAL A 4 -4.09 0.64 -10.67
CA VAL A 4 -3.80 2.08 -10.70
C VAL A 4 -2.37 2.36 -11.21
N ASN A 5 -1.39 1.55 -10.84
CA ASN A 5 -0.01 1.68 -11.32
C ASN A 5 0.13 1.30 -12.80
N SER A 6 -0.57 0.28 -13.28
CA SER A 6 -0.57 -0.05 -14.71
C SER A 6 -1.32 0.98 -15.55
N MET A 7 -2.31 1.66 -14.97
CA MET A 7 -2.97 2.81 -15.57
C MET A 7 -2.05 4.04 -15.62
N MET A 8 -1.21 4.24 -14.60
CA MET A 8 -0.15 5.26 -14.60
C MET A 8 0.94 4.99 -15.64
N ASP A 9 1.43 3.75 -15.75
CA ASP A 9 2.38 3.35 -16.80
C ASP A 9 1.78 3.59 -18.19
N GLY A 10 0.45 3.53 -18.31
CA GLY A 10 -0.32 3.85 -19.52
C GLY A 10 -0.73 5.32 -19.68
N GLY A 11 -0.31 6.23 -18.79
CA GLY A 11 -0.60 7.67 -18.91
C GLY A 11 -2.05 8.08 -18.62
N ILE A 12 -2.83 7.25 -17.94
CA ILE A 12 -4.22 7.57 -17.59
C ILE A 12 -4.22 8.48 -16.34
N ASP A 13 -4.83 9.66 -16.45
CA ASP A 13 -4.95 10.59 -15.33
C ASP A 13 -6.05 10.12 -14.36
N ILE A 14 -5.65 9.80 -13.13
CA ILE A 14 -6.55 9.29 -12.08
C ILE A 14 -6.74 10.38 -11.04
N THR A 15 -7.94 10.96 -11.05
CA THR A 15 -8.34 12.11 -10.22
C THR A 15 -8.58 11.74 -8.76
N ASN A 16 -9.00 10.50 -8.47
CA ASN A 16 -9.26 10.00 -7.11
C ASN A 16 -8.22 8.94 -6.71
N ARG A 17 -7.06 9.43 -6.25
CA ARG A 17 -6.04 8.58 -5.62
C ARG A 17 -6.43 8.36 -4.16
N THR A 18 -7.18 7.32 -3.86
CA THR A 18 -7.18 6.84 -2.48
C THR A 18 -5.79 6.26 -2.21
N ASN A 19 -5.06 6.85 -1.26
CA ASN A 19 -3.81 6.31 -0.73
C ASN A 19 -4.13 5.01 0.03
N ASN A 20 -4.57 3.97 -0.68
CA ASN A 20 -5.01 2.71 -0.09
C ASN A 20 -3.79 2.01 0.52
N PRO A 21 -3.69 1.97 1.87
CA PRO A 21 -2.53 1.38 2.52
C PRO A 21 -2.39 -0.10 2.17
N LEU A 22 -3.50 -0.79 1.89
CA LEU A 22 -3.51 -2.20 1.53
C LEU A 22 -2.96 -2.44 0.12
N GLU A 23 -3.22 -1.56 -0.84
CA GLU A 23 -2.65 -1.69 -2.18
C GLU A 23 -1.13 -1.49 -2.14
N LYS A 24 -0.68 -0.45 -1.42
CA LYS A 24 0.75 -0.22 -1.20
C LYS A 24 1.40 -1.41 -0.50
N TYR A 25 0.78 -1.92 0.56
CA TYR A 25 1.24 -3.11 1.26
C TYR A 25 1.35 -4.31 0.31
N ASN A 26 0.30 -4.65 -0.44
CA ASN A 26 0.30 -5.79 -1.36
C ASN A 26 1.39 -5.66 -2.44
N ARG A 27 1.63 -4.44 -2.94
CA ARG A 27 2.71 -4.17 -3.89
C ARG A 27 4.09 -4.34 -3.27
N ASP A 28 4.32 -3.78 -2.08
CA ASP A 28 5.60 -3.87 -1.39
C ASP A 28 5.89 -5.32 -0.92
N PHE A 29 4.85 -6.05 -0.49
CA PHE A 29 4.88 -7.49 -0.21
C PHE A 29 5.23 -8.29 -1.47
N GLY A 30 4.53 -8.01 -2.59
CA GLY A 30 4.74 -8.68 -3.87
C GLY A 30 6.17 -8.54 -4.41
N LYS A 31 6.82 -7.39 -4.18
CA LYS A 31 8.24 -7.17 -4.57
C LYS A 31 9.20 -8.16 -3.92
N LYS A 32 8.86 -8.75 -2.77
CA LYS A 32 9.70 -9.75 -2.08
C LYS A 32 9.87 -11.05 -2.87
N PHE A 33 8.98 -11.32 -3.83
CA PHE A 33 9.03 -12.51 -4.68
C PHE A 33 9.64 -12.26 -6.07
N GLY A 34 10.00 -11.01 -6.39
CA GLY A 34 10.41 -10.60 -7.74
C GLY A 34 9.24 -10.14 -8.63
N ARG A 35 9.51 -9.25 -9.59
CA ARG A 35 8.47 -8.64 -10.43
C ARG A 35 7.86 -9.68 -11.38
N GLY A 36 6.55 -9.91 -11.26
CA GLY A 36 5.82 -10.84 -12.14
C GLY A 36 5.97 -12.33 -11.79
N ALA A 37 6.65 -12.66 -10.69
CA ALA A 37 6.77 -14.04 -10.23
C ALA A 37 5.50 -14.46 -9.46
N HIS A 38 4.99 -15.64 -9.77
CA HIS A 38 3.98 -16.31 -8.95
C HIS A 38 4.72 -17.21 -7.95
N PRO A 39 4.85 -16.81 -6.67
CA PRO A 39 5.58 -17.63 -5.71
C PRO A 39 4.87 -18.95 -5.49
N SER A 40 5.64 -20.01 -5.20
CA SER A 40 5.05 -21.24 -4.67
C SER A 40 4.35 -20.95 -3.34
N LEU A 41 3.36 -21.77 -3.00
CA LEU A 41 2.65 -21.62 -1.72
C LEU A 41 3.62 -21.67 -0.53
N LEU A 42 4.66 -22.51 -0.60
CA LEU A 42 5.70 -22.58 0.43
C LEU A 42 6.46 -21.27 0.57
N ALA A 43 6.99 -20.73 -0.53
CA ALA A 43 7.74 -19.47 -0.52
C ALA A 43 6.87 -18.29 -0.04
N PHE A 44 5.59 -18.28 -0.44
CA PHE A 44 4.62 -17.31 0.05
C PHE A 44 4.45 -17.40 1.58
N MET A 45 4.22 -18.61 2.11
CA MET A 45 4.02 -18.83 3.55
C MET A 45 5.26 -18.47 4.36
N GLU A 46 6.46 -18.81 3.89
CA GLU A 46 7.72 -18.46 4.56
C GLU A 46 7.92 -16.94 4.62
N THR A 47 7.69 -16.26 3.51
CA THR A 47 7.81 -14.80 3.43
C THR A 47 6.76 -14.10 4.30
N ALA A 48 5.52 -14.58 4.28
CA ALA A 48 4.44 -14.04 5.11
C ALA A 48 4.73 -14.21 6.61
N LYS A 49 5.30 -15.35 7.03
CA LYS A 49 5.71 -15.58 8.42
C LYS A 49 6.83 -14.61 8.84
N ALA A 50 7.84 -14.43 7.99
CA ALA A 50 8.92 -13.49 8.26
C ALA A 50 8.42 -12.04 8.37
N GLU A 51 7.48 -11.63 7.52
CA GLU A 51 6.82 -10.32 7.59
C GLU A 51 6.07 -10.13 8.91
N ALA A 52 5.26 -11.12 9.29
CA ALA A 52 4.47 -11.08 10.52
C ALA A 52 5.38 -10.95 11.75
N LEU A 53 6.48 -11.72 11.80
CA LEU A 53 7.46 -11.62 12.87
C LEU A 53 8.11 -10.23 12.91
N GLY A 54 8.51 -9.68 11.76
CA GLY A 54 9.06 -8.33 11.67
C GLY A 54 8.09 -7.26 12.18
N ASN A 55 6.80 -7.39 11.87
CA ASN A 55 5.77 -6.47 12.36
C ASN A 55 5.56 -6.58 13.88
N VAL A 56 5.54 -7.80 14.44
CA VAL A 56 5.44 -8.01 15.90
C VAL A 56 6.62 -7.36 16.62
N ASN A 57 7.84 -7.60 16.13
CA ASN A 57 9.06 -7.00 16.71
C ASN A 57 9.00 -5.47 16.63
N ARG A 58 8.62 -4.92 15.47
CA ARG A 58 8.48 -3.47 15.31
C ARG A 58 7.47 -2.87 16.27
N ILE A 59 6.32 -3.50 16.48
CA ILE A 59 5.31 -3.04 17.45
C ILE A 59 5.88 -3.08 18.87
N HIS A 60 6.60 -4.15 19.22
CA HIS A 60 7.24 -4.29 20.50
C HIS A 60 8.31 -3.20 20.73
N ASP A 61 9.16 -2.95 19.75
CA ASP A 61 10.22 -1.93 19.81
C ASP A 61 9.64 -0.51 19.93
N ILE A 62 8.50 -0.25 19.28
CA ILE A 62 7.76 1.00 19.45
C ILE A 62 7.24 1.14 20.88
N LYS A 63 6.69 0.08 21.47
CA LYS A 63 6.20 0.09 22.85
C LYS A 63 7.32 0.31 23.86
N LEU A 64 8.52 -0.20 23.59
CA LEU A 64 9.71 0.00 24.42
C LEU A 64 10.42 1.35 24.18
N GLY A 65 9.98 2.14 23.20
CA GLY A 65 10.64 3.39 22.83
C GLY A 65 11.98 3.21 22.11
N ILE A 66 12.32 2.00 21.69
CA ILE A 66 13.52 1.69 20.89
C ILE A 66 13.34 2.25 19.48
N GLN A 67 12.12 2.18 18.95
CA GLN A 67 11.77 2.71 17.63
C GLN A 67 10.63 3.74 17.72
N THR A 68 10.65 4.76 16.87
CA THR A 68 9.55 5.72 16.76
C THR A 68 8.44 5.21 15.83
N ALA A 69 7.19 5.41 16.23
CA ALA A 69 6.04 5.12 15.36
C ALA A 69 6.12 5.95 14.06
N PRO A 70 5.76 5.37 12.90
CA PRO A 70 5.75 6.11 11.64
C PRO A 70 4.73 7.26 11.69
N ARG A 71 5.16 8.45 11.23
CA ARG A 71 4.28 9.62 11.13
C ARG A 71 3.33 9.46 9.95
N LEU A 72 2.02 9.49 10.20
CA LEU A 72 1.02 9.55 9.14
C LEU A 72 1.10 10.91 8.43
N ALA A 73 0.95 10.91 7.11
CA ALA A 73 0.76 12.15 6.37
C ALA A 73 -0.58 12.78 6.77
N GLU A 74 -0.63 14.10 6.79
CA GLU A 74 -1.89 14.81 7.03
C GLU A 74 -2.92 14.46 5.97
N ALA A 75 -4.17 14.27 6.39
CA ALA A 75 -5.26 14.02 5.48
C ALA A 75 -5.50 15.29 4.65
N VAL A 76 -5.39 15.17 3.33
CA VAL A 76 -5.76 16.26 2.42
C VAL A 76 -7.24 16.15 2.14
N ALA A 77 -8.01 17.15 2.59
CA ALA A 77 -9.39 17.30 2.17
C ALA A 77 -9.43 17.73 0.70
N THR A 78 -9.77 16.82 -0.21
CA THR A 78 -10.03 17.16 -1.60
C THR A 78 -11.42 17.79 -1.71
N GLN A 79 -11.51 18.97 -2.30
CA GLN A 79 -12.79 19.55 -2.67
C GLN A 79 -13.40 18.72 -3.80
N VAL A 80 -14.68 18.40 -3.67
CA VAL A 80 -15.44 17.74 -4.75
C VAL A 80 -15.56 18.76 -5.89
N PRO A 81 -15.16 18.41 -7.13
CA PRO A 81 -15.30 19.33 -8.25
C PRO A 81 -16.76 19.77 -8.44
N ASP A 82 -16.98 21.06 -8.70
CA ASP A 82 -18.32 21.62 -8.89
C ASP A 82 -19.10 20.90 -10.00
N ASP A 83 -18.40 20.48 -11.06
CA ASP A 83 -18.97 19.72 -12.18
C ASP A 83 -19.58 18.37 -11.74
N TYR A 84 -19.05 17.76 -10.68
CA TYR A 84 -19.60 16.53 -10.10
C TYR A 84 -20.85 16.81 -9.25
N ILE A 85 -20.87 17.94 -8.53
CA ILE A 85 -22.05 18.39 -7.76
C ILE A 85 -23.20 18.77 -8.71
N ASN A 86 -22.88 19.33 -9.87
CA ASN A 86 -23.83 19.86 -10.84
C ASN A 86 -24.21 18.86 -11.96
N PHE A 87 -23.84 17.58 -11.86
CA PHE A 87 -24.15 16.55 -12.85
C PHE A 87 -25.61 16.04 -12.76
N MET A 88 -26.58 16.95 -12.65
CA MET A 88 -28.01 16.66 -12.84
C MET A 88 -28.49 17.27 -14.16
#